data_AF-A0A6A6ZWK8-F1
#
_entry.id   AF-A0A6A6ZWK8-F1
#
_cell.length_a   1.000
_cell.length_b   1.000
_cell.length_c   1.000
_cell.angle_alpha   90.00
_cell.angle_beta   90.00
_cell.angle_gamma   90.00
#
_symmetry.space_group_name_H-M   'P 1'
#
loop_
_entity.id
_entity.type
_entity.pdbx_description
1 polymer ?
#
loop_
_entity_poly.entity_id
_entity_poly.type
_entity_poly.pdbx_seq_one_letter_code
_entity_poly.pdbx_strand_id
1 'polypeptide(L)'
;MYRTDRGSRCTDEVELLSLTLLSAKHQQGILHHYLYQNQDDVPKEAVLVTLHRKWSNQPPYVLTEIGISTYTRQHLNCGFPCPPGPHAEGLLHNVWCMHLRICRSPHLPSTDASPDAFLYSICHFHFGTSVFVTEIEAQDWLYTFLYQQIDEVRPEKGYRPVICITYGENDALGKIRKADLDFVPINMDTTIAMVNAQDIAVQANITRHHNATIEYVLPIFKITPFHVGNAGNAAMYATIIAFLSVLRHNLYHSEDNPRAKPGQKSISSTKTATSATQGLMEHPTPVPPFGVTTYCGKSLHSMPLWS
;
A
#
# COMPACT_ATOMS: atom_id res chain seq x y z
N MET A 1 28.32 15.54 28.91
CA MET A 1 28.86 14.17 28.98
C MET A 1 27.96 13.38 29.92
N TYR A 2 26.83 12.88 29.42
CA TYR A 2 26.03 11.84 30.06
C TYR A 2 25.63 10.90 28.94
N ARG A 3 26.26 9.73 28.95
CA ARG A 3 26.04 8.62 28.04
C ARG A 3 25.01 7.75 28.75
N THR A 4 23.74 7.84 28.36
CA THR A 4 22.73 6.90 28.85
C THR A 4 22.84 5.63 28.01
N ASP A 5 23.14 4.55 28.73
CA ASP A 5 23.26 3.18 28.27
C ASP A 5 22.01 2.76 27.50
N ARG A 6 22.20 2.29 26.26
CA ARG A 6 21.16 1.58 25.51
C ARG A 6 21.08 0.16 26.04
N GLY A 7 20.09 -0.09 26.90
CA GLY A 7 19.60 -1.44 27.16
C GLY A 7 18.81 -1.95 25.95
N SER A 8 19.49 -2.44 24.92
CA SER A 8 18.90 -3.21 23.81
C SER A 8 19.80 -4.41 23.55
N ARG A 9 19.50 -5.55 24.17
CA ARG A 9 20.24 -6.80 23.90
C ARG A 9 19.33 -8.03 23.77
N CYS A 10 18.03 -7.93 24.02
CA CYS A 10 17.12 -9.09 23.93
C CYS A 10 16.19 -9.02 22.71
N THR A 11 15.95 -7.84 22.13
CA THR A 11 15.17 -7.64 20.90
C THR A 11 16.02 -7.84 19.64
N ASP A 12 17.29 -7.45 19.70
CA ASP A 12 18.18 -7.42 18.54
C ASP A 12 18.40 -8.80 17.89
N GLU A 13 18.40 -9.92 18.63
CA GLU A 13 18.63 -11.26 18.06
C GLU A 13 17.40 -11.84 17.35
N VAL A 14 16.20 -11.66 17.90
CA VAL A 14 14.94 -12.11 17.27
C VAL A 14 14.63 -11.26 16.04
N GLU A 15 14.95 -9.96 16.11
CA GLU A 15 14.80 -9.00 15.01
C GLU A 15 15.80 -9.27 13.87
N LEU A 16 17.08 -9.56 14.19
CA LEU A 16 18.07 -10.00 13.19
C LEU A 16 17.67 -11.33 12.53
N LEU A 17 17.18 -12.29 13.31
CA LEU A 17 16.77 -13.59 12.78
C LEU A 17 15.57 -13.45 11.84
N SER A 18 14.59 -12.61 12.19
CA SER A 18 13.41 -12.33 11.35
C SER A 18 13.79 -11.61 10.06
N LEU A 19 14.67 -10.58 10.12
CA LEU A 19 15.20 -9.88 8.94
C LEU A 19 15.98 -10.81 8.01
N THR A 20 16.83 -11.68 8.56
CA THR A 20 17.62 -12.64 7.78
C THR A 20 16.73 -13.71 7.14
N LEU A 21 15.73 -14.23 7.87
CA LEU A 21 14.73 -15.18 7.37
C LEU A 21 13.82 -14.60 6.29
N LEU A 22 13.43 -13.33 6.42
CA LEU A 22 12.58 -12.65 5.45
C LEU A 22 13.35 -12.31 4.17
N SER A 23 14.61 -11.86 4.27
CA SER A 23 15.44 -11.53 3.10
C SER A 23 15.76 -12.74 2.20
N ALA A 24 15.77 -13.96 2.75
CA ALA A 24 15.99 -15.20 1.99
C ALA A 24 14.72 -15.79 1.35
N LYS A 25 13.53 -15.36 1.78
CA LYS A 25 12.24 -15.86 1.25
C LYS A 25 11.86 -15.09 -0.02
N HIS A 26 11.25 -15.78 -0.99
CA HIS A 26 10.61 -15.11 -2.12
C HIS A 26 9.56 -14.11 -1.59
N GLN A 27 9.42 -12.95 -2.24
CA GLN A 27 8.51 -11.88 -1.82
C GLN A 27 7.07 -12.37 -1.65
N GLN A 28 6.61 -13.28 -2.52
CA GLN A 28 5.32 -13.96 -2.39
C GLN A 28 5.21 -14.73 -1.07
N GLY A 29 6.26 -15.44 -0.65
CA GLY A 29 6.28 -16.23 0.58
C GLY A 29 6.22 -15.36 1.84
N ILE A 30 6.95 -14.24 1.86
CA ILE A 30 6.87 -13.24 2.95
C ILE A 30 5.42 -12.80 3.16
N LEU A 31 4.77 -12.36 2.09
CA LEU A 31 3.41 -11.84 2.17
C LEU A 31 2.39 -12.97 2.40
N HIS A 32 2.62 -14.19 1.91
CA HIS A 32 1.77 -15.35 2.23
C HIS A 32 1.78 -15.67 3.72
N HIS A 33 2.96 -15.69 4.32
CA HIS A 33 3.11 -15.91 5.75
C HIS A 33 2.39 -14.81 6.54
N TYR A 34 2.54 -13.55 6.14
CA TYR A 34 1.85 -12.42 6.76
C TYR A 34 0.35 -12.28 6.40
N LEU A 35 -0.21 -12.94 5.41
CA LEU A 35 -1.66 -12.86 5.16
C LEU A 35 -2.44 -14.07 5.68
N TYR A 36 -1.84 -15.25 5.62
CA TYR A 36 -2.58 -16.50 5.79
C TYR A 36 -2.06 -17.40 6.92
N GLN A 37 -0.76 -17.39 7.19
CA GLN A 37 -0.17 -18.29 8.17
C GLN A 37 -0.08 -17.65 9.56
N ASN A 38 -0.44 -18.44 10.57
CA ASN A 38 -0.22 -18.10 11.97
C ASN A 38 1.10 -18.75 12.42
N GLN A 39 2.23 -18.23 11.93
CA GLN A 39 3.57 -18.67 12.36
C GLN A 39 4.30 -17.50 13.01
N ASP A 40 5.14 -17.81 14.00
CA ASP A 40 5.85 -16.83 14.81
C ASP A 40 7.03 -16.16 14.05
N ASP A 41 7.34 -16.62 12.83
CA ASP A 41 8.40 -16.09 11.95
C ASP A 41 8.15 -14.66 11.45
N VAL A 42 6.89 -14.19 11.40
CA VAL A 42 6.56 -12.82 11.00
C VAL A 42 5.88 -12.12 12.18
N PRO A 43 6.36 -10.94 12.60
CA PRO A 43 5.78 -10.24 13.75
C PRO A 43 4.28 -10.03 13.57
N LYS A 44 3.48 -10.47 14.55
CA LYS A 44 2.01 -10.32 14.53
C LYS A 44 1.60 -8.85 14.58
N GLU A 45 2.48 -8.03 15.13
CA GLU A 45 2.38 -6.58 15.24
C GLU A 45 2.73 -5.87 13.94
N ALA A 46 3.27 -6.56 12.92
CA ALA A 46 3.71 -5.91 11.68
C ALA A 46 2.55 -5.25 10.94
N VAL A 47 2.86 -4.21 10.17
CA VAL A 47 1.93 -3.46 9.33
C VAL A 47 2.35 -3.59 7.87
N LEU A 48 1.37 -3.82 7.00
CA LEU A 48 1.58 -3.66 5.55
C LEU A 48 1.34 -2.22 5.17
N VAL A 49 2.28 -1.63 4.43
CA VAL A 49 2.13 -0.28 3.85
C VAL A 49 2.43 -0.35 2.37
N THR A 50 1.43 -0.13 1.52
CA THR A 50 1.63 0.01 0.07
C THR A 50 1.82 1.47 -0.28
N LEU A 51 2.85 1.79 -1.04
CA LEU A 51 3.13 3.15 -1.50
C LEU A 51 3.13 3.22 -3.03
N HIS A 52 2.50 4.27 -3.54
CA HIS A 52 2.55 4.63 -4.96
C HIS A 52 2.77 6.14 -5.09
N ARG A 53 3.88 6.55 -5.70
CA ARG A 53 4.25 7.96 -5.88
C ARG A 53 4.06 8.39 -7.33
N LYS A 54 3.55 9.60 -7.56
CA LYS A 54 3.55 10.21 -8.89
C LYS A 54 4.39 11.48 -8.90
N TRP A 55 5.15 11.61 -9.96
CA TRP A 55 6.03 12.74 -10.22
C TRP A 55 5.51 13.47 -11.46
N SER A 56 5.73 14.79 -11.51
CA SER A 56 5.46 15.57 -12.72
C SER A 56 6.29 15.06 -13.89
N ASN A 57 5.80 15.23 -15.11
CA ASN A 57 6.42 14.71 -16.33
C ASN A 57 7.52 15.61 -16.92
N GLN A 58 7.73 16.79 -16.34
CA GLN A 58 8.71 17.76 -16.77
C GLN A 58 9.68 18.08 -15.65
N PRO A 59 10.97 18.37 -15.96
CA PRO A 59 11.91 18.89 -14.98
C PRO A 59 11.30 20.09 -14.20
N PRO A 60 11.42 20.13 -12.87
CA PRO A 60 12.31 19.32 -12.04
C PRO A 60 11.77 17.93 -11.62
N TYR A 61 10.68 17.44 -12.21
CA TYR A 61 10.03 16.16 -11.90
C TYR A 61 9.60 16.10 -10.43
N VAL A 62 8.95 17.15 -9.94
CA VAL A 62 8.48 17.27 -8.55
C VAL A 62 7.42 16.24 -8.20
N LEU A 63 7.37 15.83 -6.94
CA LEU A 63 6.34 14.93 -6.42
C LEU A 63 4.98 15.64 -6.46
N THR A 64 3.98 14.99 -7.06
CA THR A 64 2.64 15.56 -7.21
C THR A 64 1.61 14.85 -6.35
N GLU A 65 1.72 13.52 -6.23
CA GLU A 65 0.75 12.68 -5.54
C GLU A 65 1.42 11.52 -4.82
N ILE A 66 0.83 11.10 -3.70
CA ILE A 66 1.19 9.90 -2.95
C ILE A 66 -0.09 9.12 -2.66
N GLY A 67 -0.16 7.89 -3.13
CA GLY A 67 -1.13 6.91 -2.70
C GLY A 67 -0.55 6.03 -1.61
N ILE A 68 -1.33 5.82 -0.55
CA ILE A 68 -0.94 4.97 0.57
C ILE A 68 -2.09 4.01 0.83
N SER A 69 -1.80 2.74 1.04
CA SER A 69 -2.73 1.82 1.67
C SER A 69 -2.05 1.10 2.82
N THR A 70 -2.80 0.78 3.87
CA THR A 70 -2.28 0.15 5.07
C THR A 70 -3.19 -0.98 5.53
N TYR A 71 -2.60 -2.09 5.97
CA TYR A 71 -3.32 -3.21 6.57
C TYR A 71 -2.59 -3.69 7.81
N THR A 72 -3.34 -4.03 8.85
CA THR A 72 -2.80 -4.59 10.10
C THR A 72 -3.61 -5.79 10.55
N ARG A 73 -2.91 -6.85 10.95
CA ARG A 73 -3.51 -8.02 11.62
C ARG A 73 -3.98 -7.72 13.03
N GLN A 74 -3.32 -6.82 13.75
CA GLN A 74 -3.53 -6.68 15.20
C GLN A 74 -4.96 -6.22 15.54
N HIS A 75 -5.56 -5.39 14.69
CA HIS A 75 -6.94 -4.94 14.85
C HIS A 75 -7.98 -6.00 14.43
N LEU A 76 -7.53 -7.12 13.85
CA LEU A 76 -8.37 -8.17 13.30
C LEU A 76 -8.10 -9.47 14.07
N ASN A 77 -9.13 -9.99 14.74
CA ASN A 77 -9.06 -11.28 15.44
C ASN A 77 -7.89 -11.40 16.45
N CYS A 78 -7.54 -10.33 17.18
CA CYS A 78 -6.45 -10.35 18.16
C CYS A 78 -5.09 -10.79 17.58
N GLY A 79 -4.81 -10.46 16.32
CA GLY A 79 -3.55 -10.82 15.63
C GLY A 79 -3.58 -12.15 14.89
N PHE A 80 -4.71 -12.87 14.87
CA PHE A 80 -4.88 -14.09 14.07
C PHE A 80 -5.27 -13.77 12.62
N PRO A 81 -4.82 -14.55 11.62
CA PRO A 81 -5.21 -14.37 10.23
C PRO A 81 -6.74 -14.37 10.06
N CYS A 82 -7.28 -13.35 9.38
CA CYS A 82 -8.69 -13.31 9.01
C CYS A 82 -8.94 -14.22 7.79
N PRO A 83 -10.03 -15.01 7.77
CA PRO A 83 -10.40 -15.75 6.57
C PRO A 83 -10.53 -14.79 5.38
N PRO A 84 -9.82 -15.04 4.26
CA PRO A 84 -9.75 -14.07 3.19
C PRO A 84 -11.07 -13.84 2.47
N GLY A 85 -11.96 -14.84 2.44
CA GLY A 85 -13.09 -14.84 1.52
C GLY A 85 -12.64 -15.10 0.07
N PRO A 86 -13.59 -15.44 -0.83
CA PRO A 86 -13.28 -15.93 -2.18
C PRO A 86 -12.43 -15.02 -3.08
N HIS A 87 -12.44 -13.71 -2.83
CA HIS A 87 -11.64 -12.70 -3.54
C HIS A 87 -10.85 -11.83 -2.57
N ALA A 88 -10.40 -12.43 -1.45
CA ALA A 88 -9.70 -11.73 -0.37
C ALA A 88 -10.47 -10.56 0.26
N GLU A 89 -11.80 -10.45 0.03
CA GLU A 89 -12.61 -9.33 0.52
C GLU A 89 -12.61 -9.22 2.04
N GLY A 90 -12.53 -10.34 2.77
CA GLY A 90 -12.42 -10.35 4.23
C GLY A 90 -11.13 -9.69 4.75
N LEU A 91 -10.06 -9.70 3.95
CA LEU A 91 -8.84 -8.95 4.26
C LEU A 91 -8.92 -7.52 3.73
N LEU A 92 -9.37 -7.35 2.48
CA LEU A 92 -9.39 -6.07 1.77
C LEU A 92 -10.34 -5.05 2.41
N HIS A 93 -11.43 -5.48 3.04
CA HIS A 93 -12.32 -4.59 3.80
C HIS A 93 -11.63 -3.91 4.99
N ASN A 94 -10.49 -4.43 5.42
CA ASN A 94 -9.69 -3.89 6.53
C ASN A 94 -8.45 -3.15 6.05
N VAL A 95 -8.31 -2.95 4.73
CA VAL A 95 -7.27 -2.08 4.17
C VAL A 95 -7.76 -0.64 4.26
N TRP A 96 -7.00 0.19 4.95
CA TRP A 96 -7.20 1.63 4.90
C TRP A 96 -6.42 2.20 3.71
N CYS A 97 -6.94 3.22 3.04
CA CYS A 97 -6.33 3.82 1.86
C CYS A 97 -6.53 5.33 1.88
N MET A 98 -5.54 6.07 1.41
CA MET A 98 -5.61 7.52 1.30
C MET A 98 -4.86 8.00 0.06
N HIS A 99 -5.20 9.20 -0.38
CA HIS A 99 -4.59 9.87 -1.51
C HIS A 99 -4.18 11.29 -1.13
N LEU A 100 -2.88 11.54 -1.11
CA LEU A 100 -2.28 12.83 -0.78
C LEU A 100 -1.88 13.56 -2.06
N ARG A 101 -2.29 14.82 -2.19
CA ARG A 101 -1.90 15.72 -3.29
C ARG A 101 -1.02 16.84 -2.75
N ILE A 102 0.15 17.03 -3.35
CA ILE A 102 1.13 18.01 -2.86
C ILE A 102 0.72 19.43 -3.31
N CYS A 103 0.46 20.32 -2.34
CA CYS A 103 -0.02 21.69 -2.54
C CYS A 103 0.90 22.58 -3.39
N ARG A 104 2.19 22.26 -3.50
CA ARG A 104 3.13 23.01 -4.35
C ARG A 104 2.89 22.80 -5.85
N SER A 105 2.27 21.68 -6.20
CA SER A 105 2.16 21.18 -7.57
C SER A 105 0.74 20.77 -8.00
N PRO A 106 -0.36 21.36 -7.49
CA PRO A 106 -1.71 20.81 -7.64
C PRO A 106 -2.22 20.86 -9.08
N HIS A 107 -1.63 21.72 -9.91
CA HIS A 107 -1.98 21.95 -11.30
C HIS A 107 -1.00 21.29 -12.29
N LEU A 108 0.07 20.64 -11.82
CA LEU A 108 1.04 20.05 -12.73
C LEU A 108 0.46 18.74 -13.33
N PRO A 109 0.45 18.59 -14.67
CA PRO A 109 0.07 17.35 -15.32
C PRO A 109 0.98 16.21 -14.86
N SER A 110 0.37 15.18 -14.28
CA SER A 110 1.02 13.89 -14.15
C SER A 110 0.99 13.16 -15.50
N THR A 111 1.83 12.13 -15.63
CA THR A 111 2.36 11.54 -16.89
C THR A 111 1.37 11.15 -18.01
N ASP A 112 0.05 11.16 -17.79
CA ASP A 112 -0.93 10.50 -18.67
C ASP A 112 -2.11 11.35 -19.16
N ALA A 113 -1.98 12.68 -19.23
CA ALA A 113 -3.13 13.51 -19.57
C ALA A 113 -3.00 14.30 -20.87
N SER A 114 -3.85 13.95 -21.85
CA SER A 114 -4.48 14.98 -22.69
C SER A 114 -5.22 15.98 -21.79
N PRO A 115 -5.44 17.23 -22.22
CA PRO A 115 -6.08 18.26 -21.38
C PRO A 115 -7.43 17.81 -20.76
N ASP A 116 -8.18 16.97 -21.46
CA ASP A 116 -9.48 16.44 -21.00
C ASP A 116 -9.34 15.27 -20.00
N ALA A 117 -8.27 14.46 -20.13
CA ALA A 117 -7.96 13.39 -19.19
C ALA A 117 -7.39 13.91 -17.86
N PHE A 118 -6.81 15.12 -17.85
CA PHE A 118 -6.28 15.77 -16.64
C PHE A 118 -7.41 16.03 -15.62
N LEU A 119 -8.53 16.59 -16.07
CA LEU A 119 -9.68 16.84 -15.19
C LEU A 119 -10.41 15.55 -14.78
N TYR A 120 -10.40 14.51 -15.62
CA TYR A 120 -11.12 13.25 -15.33
C TYR A 120 -10.32 12.28 -14.43
N SER A 121 -9.02 12.10 -14.68
CA SER A 121 -8.18 11.15 -13.95
C SER A 121 -7.72 11.66 -12.58
N ILE A 122 -7.64 12.97 -12.37
CA ILE A 122 -7.16 13.56 -11.11
C ILE A 122 -8.25 13.62 -10.05
N CYS A 123 -9.52 13.57 -10.45
CA CYS A 123 -10.64 13.86 -9.55
C CYS A 123 -11.29 12.63 -8.90
N HIS A 124 -11.04 11.42 -9.40
CA HIS A 124 -11.78 10.24 -8.95
C HIS A 124 -10.89 9.24 -8.21
N PHE A 125 -10.67 9.51 -6.92
CA PHE A 125 -10.18 8.51 -5.98
C PHE A 125 -11.37 7.67 -5.50
N HIS A 126 -11.38 6.38 -5.83
CA HIS A 126 -12.54 5.49 -5.62
C HIS A 126 -12.57 4.83 -4.25
N PHE A 127 -11.44 4.78 -3.56
CA PHE A 127 -11.31 4.02 -2.30
C PHE A 127 -11.30 4.92 -1.07
N GLY A 128 -11.57 6.22 -1.20
CA GLY A 128 -11.45 7.18 -0.12
C GLY A 128 -11.64 8.62 -0.60
N THR A 129 -11.09 9.57 0.16
CA THR A 129 -11.09 10.99 -0.18
C THR A 129 -9.68 11.51 -0.43
N SER A 130 -9.51 12.31 -1.48
CA SER A 130 -8.23 12.97 -1.76
C SER A 130 -8.08 14.19 -0.86
N VAL A 131 -6.90 14.33 -0.24
CA VAL A 131 -6.56 15.51 0.57
C VAL A 131 -5.33 16.21 0.01
N PHE A 132 -5.35 17.53 0.06
CA PHE A 132 -4.21 18.37 -0.27
C PHE A 132 -3.38 18.60 0.99
N VAL A 133 -2.08 18.43 0.85
CA VAL A 133 -1.09 18.54 1.92
C VAL A 133 0.15 19.28 1.44
N THR A 134 0.80 20.00 2.33
CA THR A 134 2.15 20.51 2.11
C THR A 134 3.17 19.35 2.07
N GLU A 135 4.37 19.59 1.54
CA GLU A 135 5.45 18.60 1.54
C GLU A 135 5.82 18.16 2.97
N ILE A 136 5.82 19.10 3.92
CA ILE A 136 6.10 18.83 5.35
C ILE A 136 5.03 17.93 5.94
N GLU A 137 3.75 18.26 5.77
CA GLU A 137 2.66 17.41 6.25
C GLU A 137 2.73 16.01 5.61
N ALA A 138 2.97 15.92 4.30
CA ALA A 138 3.12 14.61 3.64
C ALA A 138 4.26 13.78 4.25
N GLN A 139 5.39 14.41 4.58
CA GLN A 139 6.53 13.76 5.22
C GLN A 139 6.19 13.29 6.65
N ASP A 140 5.57 14.15 7.45
CA ASP A 140 5.14 13.82 8.81
C ASP A 140 4.18 12.62 8.81
N TRP A 141 3.22 12.60 7.88
CA TRP A 141 2.28 11.50 7.75
C TRP A 141 2.93 10.19 7.30
N LEU A 142 3.84 10.26 6.33
CA LEU A 142 4.62 9.09 5.93
C LEU A 142 5.44 8.54 7.09
N TYR A 143 6.00 9.41 7.95
CA TYR A 143 6.68 9.00 9.17
C TYR A 143 5.69 8.33 10.13
N THR A 144 4.50 8.89 10.35
CA THR A 144 3.46 8.27 11.21
C THR A 144 3.10 6.85 10.74
N PHE A 145 2.96 6.60 9.44
CA PHE A 145 2.61 5.27 8.94
C PHE A 145 3.75 4.26 9.07
N LEU A 146 5.00 4.70 8.97
CA LEU A 146 6.16 3.81 9.07
C LEU A 146 6.71 3.66 10.50
N TYR A 147 6.46 4.62 11.39
CA TYR A 147 6.90 4.62 12.79
C TYR A 147 5.73 4.51 13.76
N GLN A 148 4.84 3.55 13.52
CA GLN A 148 3.75 3.27 14.45
C GLN A 148 4.31 2.62 15.72
N GLN A 149 3.89 3.07 16.89
CA GLN A 149 4.25 2.39 18.14
C GLN A 149 3.50 1.06 18.27
N ILE A 150 4.15 0.04 18.85
CA ILE A 150 3.48 -1.23 19.16
C ILE A 150 2.34 -1.01 20.17
N ASP A 151 2.56 -0.09 21.11
CA ASP A 151 1.64 0.26 22.18
C ASP A 151 1.84 1.74 22.55
N GLU A 152 0.86 2.59 22.25
CA GLU A 152 0.94 4.03 22.52
C GLU A 152 1.06 4.35 24.02
N VAL A 153 0.57 3.46 24.88
CA VAL A 153 0.64 3.61 26.34
C VAL A 153 2.01 3.14 26.88
N ARG A 154 2.69 2.28 26.13
CA ARG A 154 3.98 1.68 26.49
C ARG A 154 5.03 1.85 25.38
N PRO A 155 5.56 3.07 25.18
CA PRO A 155 6.52 3.37 24.11
C PRO A 155 7.80 2.55 24.17
N GLU A 156 8.17 2.04 25.35
CA GLU A 156 9.34 1.19 25.55
C GLU A 156 9.27 -0.15 24.80
N LYS A 157 8.08 -0.55 24.34
CA LYS A 157 7.89 -1.72 23.48
C LYS A 157 8.43 -1.53 22.07
N GLY A 158 8.76 -0.30 21.68
CA GLY A 158 9.31 0.03 20.37
C GLY A 158 8.25 0.19 19.28
N TYR A 159 8.71 0.10 18.04
CA TYR A 159 7.92 0.39 16.85
C TYR A 159 7.46 -0.88 16.14
N ARG A 160 6.35 -0.76 15.42
CA ARG A 160 5.77 -1.85 14.64
C ARG A 160 6.64 -2.11 13.42
N PRO A 161 7.00 -3.37 13.14
CA PRO A 161 7.70 -3.72 11.92
C PRO A 161 6.83 -3.43 10.69
N VAL A 162 7.44 -2.95 9.60
CA VAL A 162 6.74 -2.61 8.37
C VAL A 162 7.18 -3.53 7.23
N ILE A 163 6.18 -4.10 6.55
CA ILE A 163 6.35 -4.75 5.25
C ILE A 163 5.82 -3.76 4.21
N CYS A 164 6.72 -3.13 3.47
CA CYS A 164 6.37 -2.12 2.50
C CYS A 164 6.16 -2.75 1.10
N ILE A 165 5.02 -2.47 0.49
CA ILE A 165 4.64 -2.96 -0.84
C ILE A 165 4.82 -1.82 -1.86
N THR A 166 5.44 -2.13 -2.98
CA THR A 166 5.58 -1.24 -4.15
C THR A 166 5.03 -1.93 -5.40
N TYR A 167 4.96 -1.21 -6.52
CA TYR A 167 4.60 -1.79 -7.81
C TYR A 167 5.57 -1.36 -8.90
N GLY A 168 6.26 -2.32 -9.51
CA GLY A 168 7.26 -2.08 -10.55
C GLY A 168 8.32 -1.07 -10.14
N GLU A 169 8.71 -0.21 -11.07
CA GLU A 169 9.73 0.84 -10.85
C GLU A 169 9.12 2.19 -10.43
N ASN A 170 7.90 2.19 -9.86
CA ASN A 170 7.19 3.42 -9.47
C ASN A 170 8.05 4.37 -8.63
N ASP A 171 9.02 3.83 -7.90
CA ASP A 171 9.88 4.60 -7.02
C ASP A 171 11.30 4.90 -7.54
N ALA A 172 11.61 4.56 -8.79
CA ALA A 172 12.95 4.72 -9.33
C ALA A 172 13.44 6.19 -9.29
N LEU A 173 12.54 7.15 -9.54
CA LEU A 173 12.87 8.58 -9.49
C LEU A 173 13.15 9.07 -8.06
N GLY A 174 12.41 8.57 -7.06
CA GLY A 174 12.62 8.90 -5.65
C GLY A 174 13.97 8.42 -5.12
N LYS A 175 14.50 7.31 -5.66
CA LYS A 175 15.83 6.78 -5.29
C LYS A 175 17.00 7.63 -5.79
N ILE A 176 16.80 8.38 -6.86
CA ILE A 176 17.85 9.18 -7.51
C ILE A 176 17.83 10.62 -6.99
N ARG A 177 16.71 11.10 -6.44
CA ARG A 177 16.49 12.52 -6.14
C ARG A 177 16.09 12.71 -4.67
N LYS A 178 17.03 13.24 -3.89
CA LYS A 178 16.87 13.54 -2.45
C LYS A 178 16.06 14.81 -2.13
N ALA A 179 15.72 15.63 -3.13
CA ALA A 179 15.40 17.05 -2.86
C ALA A 179 13.95 17.38 -2.48
N ASP A 180 12.94 16.61 -2.93
CA ASP A 180 11.53 17.02 -2.78
C ASP A 180 10.78 16.31 -1.65
N LEU A 181 11.25 15.12 -1.25
CA LEU A 181 10.83 14.42 -0.04
C LEU A 181 11.92 13.39 0.23
N ASP A 182 12.75 13.61 1.25
CA ASP A 182 13.92 12.78 1.58
C ASP A 182 13.47 11.48 2.28
N PHE A 183 12.60 10.75 1.60
CA PHE A 183 11.86 9.61 2.12
C PHE A 183 12.06 8.41 1.19
N VAL A 184 12.78 7.41 1.72
CA VAL A 184 13.02 6.14 1.05
C VAL A 184 12.61 5.04 2.03
N PRO A 185 11.49 4.33 1.80
CA PRO A 185 10.97 3.35 2.75
C PRO A 185 11.98 2.29 3.20
N ILE A 186 12.85 1.84 2.28
CA ILE A 186 13.89 0.83 2.56
C ILE A 186 14.97 1.31 3.55
N ASN A 187 15.10 2.62 3.73
CA ASN A 187 16.09 3.20 4.64
C ASN A 187 15.53 3.40 6.06
N MET A 188 14.24 3.12 6.29
CA MET A 188 13.65 3.20 7.61
C MET A 188 14.00 1.95 8.40
N ASP A 189 14.41 2.12 9.65
CA ASP A 189 14.76 1.02 10.57
C ASP A 189 13.57 0.12 10.92
N THR A 190 12.35 0.64 10.86
CA THR A 190 11.12 -0.15 11.04
C THR A 190 10.76 -1.00 9.81
N THR A 191 11.31 -0.71 8.62
CA THR A 191 11.01 -1.47 7.40
C THR A 191 11.79 -2.78 7.37
N ILE A 192 11.12 -3.87 7.71
CA ILE A 192 11.72 -5.21 7.76
C ILE A 192 11.70 -5.95 6.42
N ALA A 193 10.84 -5.51 5.48
CA ALA A 193 10.80 -6.07 4.14
C ALA A 193 10.26 -5.06 3.12
N MET A 194 10.88 -5.06 1.93
CA MET A 194 10.36 -4.40 0.74
C MET A 194 9.92 -5.48 -0.24
N VAL A 195 8.65 -5.44 -0.65
CA VAL A 195 8.10 -6.35 -1.66
C VAL A 195 7.50 -5.56 -2.82
N ASN A 196 7.45 -6.19 -3.98
CA ASN A 196 6.94 -5.63 -5.22
C ASN A 196 5.78 -6.48 -5.71
N ALA A 197 4.59 -5.89 -5.77
CA ALA A 197 3.38 -6.57 -6.21
C ALA A 197 3.45 -7.07 -7.68
N GLN A 198 4.26 -6.44 -8.53
CA GLN A 198 4.52 -6.88 -9.91
C GLN A 198 5.35 -8.19 -9.90
N ASP A 199 6.41 -8.24 -9.09
CA ASP A 199 7.22 -9.46 -8.93
C ASP A 199 6.43 -10.59 -8.28
N ILE A 200 5.60 -10.27 -7.27
CA ILE A 200 4.71 -11.23 -6.62
C ILE A 200 3.75 -11.85 -7.65
N ALA A 201 3.19 -11.06 -8.56
CA ALA A 201 2.31 -11.58 -9.61
C ALA A 201 3.05 -12.56 -10.55
N VAL A 202 4.34 -12.31 -10.82
CA VAL A 202 5.19 -13.24 -11.59
C VAL A 202 5.49 -14.51 -10.79
N GLN A 203 5.94 -14.37 -9.54
CA GLN A 203 6.26 -15.49 -8.64
C GLN A 203 5.05 -16.41 -8.43
N ALA A 204 3.87 -15.82 -8.26
CA ALA A 204 2.60 -16.52 -8.12
C ALA A 204 2.05 -17.08 -9.45
N ASN A 205 2.80 -16.99 -10.56
CA ASN A 205 2.41 -17.46 -11.90
C ASN A 205 1.07 -16.87 -12.39
N ILE A 206 0.76 -15.61 -12.03
CA ILE A 206 -0.39 -14.86 -12.56
C ILE A 206 -0.07 -14.33 -13.95
N THR A 207 1.15 -13.85 -14.14
CA THR A 207 1.69 -13.37 -15.42
C THR A 207 3.13 -13.87 -15.61
N ARG A 208 3.61 -13.88 -16.86
CA ARG A 208 5.02 -14.11 -17.20
C ARG A 208 5.77 -12.80 -17.51
N HIS A 209 5.07 -11.68 -17.58
CA HIS A 209 5.64 -10.38 -17.92
C HIS A 209 6.13 -9.68 -16.66
N HIS A 210 7.45 -9.49 -16.56
CA HIS A 210 8.09 -8.80 -15.43
C HIS A 210 7.75 -7.31 -15.35
N ASN A 211 7.27 -6.70 -16.43
CA ASN A 211 6.85 -5.31 -16.52
C ASN A 211 5.34 -5.16 -16.73
N ALA A 212 4.53 -6.16 -16.34
CA ALA A 212 3.08 -6.12 -16.46
C ALA A 212 2.48 -4.91 -15.73
N THR A 213 1.63 -4.12 -16.38
CA THR A 213 0.98 -2.97 -15.73
C THR A 213 -0.20 -3.40 -14.86
N ILE A 214 -0.69 -2.51 -13.99
CA ILE A 214 -1.89 -2.76 -13.16
C ILE A 214 -3.10 -3.08 -14.05
N GLU A 215 -3.25 -2.34 -15.15
CA GLU A 215 -4.31 -2.52 -16.17
C GLU A 215 -4.22 -3.85 -16.88
N TYR A 216 -3.01 -4.44 -16.99
CA TYR A 216 -2.83 -5.76 -17.55
C TYR A 216 -3.14 -6.87 -16.54
N VAL A 217 -2.70 -6.71 -15.28
CA VAL A 217 -2.80 -7.79 -14.27
C VAL A 217 -4.22 -7.94 -13.71
N LEU A 218 -4.92 -6.85 -13.41
CA LEU A 218 -6.26 -6.91 -12.80
C LEU A 218 -7.31 -7.65 -13.64
N PRO A 219 -7.37 -7.49 -14.98
CA PRO A 219 -8.29 -8.27 -15.81
C PRO A 219 -8.08 -9.79 -15.77
N ILE A 220 -6.88 -10.26 -15.41
CA ILE A 220 -6.61 -11.69 -15.18
C ILE A 220 -7.48 -12.21 -14.02
N PHE A 221 -7.65 -11.40 -12.99
CA PHE A 221 -8.55 -11.64 -11.86
C PHE A 221 -10.02 -11.27 -12.14
N LYS A 222 -10.36 -10.88 -13.37
CA LYS A 222 -11.70 -10.37 -13.76
C LYS A 222 -12.08 -9.07 -13.05
N ILE A 223 -11.10 -8.25 -12.70
CA ILE A 223 -11.30 -6.92 -12.13
C ILE A 223 -11.06 -5.88 -13.23
N THR A 224 -12.01 -4.95 -13.40
CA THR A 224 -11.84 -3.80 -14.30
C THR A 224 -11.33 -2.62 -13.48
N PRO A 225 -10.10 -2.14 -13.72
CA PRO A 225 -9.60 -0.97 -13.01
C PRO A 225 -10.21 0.32 -13.55
N PHE A 226 -10.38 1.29 -12.65
CA PHE A 226 -10.80 2.65 -12.95
C PHE A 226 -9.78 3.67 -12.43
N HIS A 227 -9.43 4.64 -13.27
CA HIS A 227 -8.54 5.76 -12.94
C HIS A 227 -7.24 5.33 -12.24
N VAL A 228 -6.51 4.35 -12.81
CA VAL A 228 -5.22 3.88 -12.29
C VAL A 228 -4.18 5.00 -12.23
N GLY A 229 -4.33 6.04 -13.06
CA GLY A 229 -3.52 7.25 -12.99
C GLY A 229 -3.64 8.03 -11.67
N ASN A 230 -4.64 7.79 -10.82
CA ASN A 230 -4.70 8.37 -9.48
C ASN A 230 -3.80 7.57 -8.52
N ALA A 231 -2.89 8.23 -7.81
CA ALA A 231 -1.91 7.51 -6.97
C ALA A 231 -2.56 6.65 -5.87
N GLY A 232 -3.65 7.13 -5.25
CA GLY A 232 -4.40 6.37 -4.24
C GLY A 232 -5.05 5.11 -4.80
N ASN A 233 -5.71 5.22 -5.96
CA ASN A 233 -6.25 4.05 -6.66
C ASN A 233 -5.14 3.05 -7.00
N ALA A 234 -4.01 3.52 -7.52
CA ALA A 234 -2.88 2.67 -7.87
C ALA A 234 -2.31 1.93 -6.66
N ALA A 235 -2.18 2.60 -5.51
CA ALA A 235 -1.75 1.96 -4.26
C ALA A 235 -2.71 0.84 -3.84
N MET A 236 -4.03 1.12 -3.85
CA MET A 236 -5.03 0.10 -3.51
C MET A 236 -5.05 -1.07 -4.49
N TYR A 237 -4.96 -0.81 -5.80
CA TYR A 237 -4.87 -1.85 -6.81
C TYR A 237 -3.60 -2.69 -6.69
N ALA A 238 -2.47 -2.08 -6.35
CA ALA A 238 -1.24 -2.81 -6.06
C ALA A 238 -1.42 -3.75 -4.85
N THR A 239 -2.11 -3.30 -3.80
CA THR A 239 -2.49 -4.15 -2.65
C THR A 239 -3.39 -5.31 -3.07
N ILE A 240 -4.44 -5.04 -3.86
CA ILE A 240 -5.36 -6.08 -4.38
C ILE A 240 -4.57 -7.11 -5.19
N ILE A 241 -3.71 -6.68 -6.11
CA ILE A 241 -2.86 -7.57 -6.92
C ILE A 241 -1.99 -8.43 -6.00
N ALA A 242 -1.33 -7.82 -5.00
CA ALA A 242 -0.46 -8.55 -4.09
C ALA A 242 -1.24 -9.62 -3.30
N PHE A 243 -2.39 -9.28 -2.73
CA PHE A 243 -3.21 -10.17 -1.91
C PHE A 243 -3.75 -11.34 -2.75
N LEU A 244 -4.36 -11.05 -3.89
CA LEU A 244 -4.92 -12.08 -4.76
C LEU A 244 -3.86 -12.99 -5.37
N SER A 245 -2.69 -12.44 -5.72
CA SER A 245 -1.57 -13.23 -6.25
C SER A 245 -1.02 -14.19 -5.20
N VAL A 246 -0.76 -13.68 -3.99
CA VAL A 246 -0.26 -14.47 -2.86
C VAL A 246 -1.22 -15.58 -2.48
N LEU A 247 -2.51 -15.26 -2.39
CA LEU A 247 -3.54 -16.19 -1.94
C LEU A 247 -4.10 -17.05 -3.08
N ARG A 248 -3.56 -16.95 -4.31
CA ARG A 248 -4.09 -17.62 -5.51
C ARG A 248 -4.43 -19.09 -5.28
N HIS A 249 -3.51 -19.85 -4.69
CA HIS A 249 -3.74 -21.28 -4.44
C HIS A 249 -4.78 -21.51 -3.33
N ASN A 250 -4.86 -20.63 -2.34
CA ASN A 250 -5.87 -20.71 -1.29
C ASN A 250 -7.28 -20.35 -1.81
N LEU A 251 -7.38 -19.45 -2.78
CA LEU A 251 -8.66 -18.91 -3.27
C LEU A 251 -9.23 -19.67 -4.48
N TYR A 252 -8.36 -20.07 -5.41
CA TYR A 252 -8.79 -20.55 -6.73
C TYR A 252 -8.53 -22.02 -6.96
N HIS A 253 -7.72 -22.69 -6.14
CA HIS A 253 -7.47 -24.12 -6.31
C HIS A 253 -8.73 -24.92 -5.99
N SER A 254 -9.06 -25.86 -6.87
CA SER A 254 -10.11 -26.86 -6.70
C SER A 254 -9.78 -28.06 -7.60
N GLU A 255 -10.48 -29.18 -7.43
CA GLU A 255 -10.31 -30.35 -8.31
C GLU A 255 -10.58 -29.98 -9.80
N ASP A 256 -11.59 -29.14 -10.04
CA ASP A 256 -11.94 -28.61 -11.36
C ASP A 256 -11.04 -27.46 -11.85
N ASN A 257 -10.19 -26.90 -10.98
CA ASN A 257 -9.24 -25.84 -11.27
C ASN A 257 -7.87 -26.13 -10.63
N PRO A 258 -7.19 -27.22 -11.05
CA PRO A 258 -5.96 -27.67 -10.38
C PRO A 258 -4.83 -26.65 -10.51
N ARG A 259 -4.87 -25.83 -11.58
CA ARG A 259 -3.92 -24.73 -11.80
C ARG A 259 -4.31 -23.45 -11.05
N ALA A 260 -5.36 -23.44 -10.24
CA ALA A 260 -5.81 -22.27 -9.49
C ALA A 260 -5.90 -21.00 -10.34
N LYS A 261 -6.46 -21.10 -11.55
CA LYS A 261 -6.60 -19.94 -12.45
C LYS A 261 -7.70 -19.01 -11.92
N PRO A 262 -7.44 -17.70 -11.76
CA PRO A 262 -8.48 -16.75 -11.38
C PRO A 262 -9.65 -16.72 -12.36
N GLY A 263 -10.86 -16.46 -11.85
CA GLY A 263 -12.08 -16.36 -12.68
C GLY A 263 -12.58 -17.69 -13.25
N GLN A 264 -12.09 -18.83 -12.76
CA GLN A 264 -12.61 -20.18 -13.06
C GLN A 264 -13.33 -20.77 -11.82
N LYS A 265 -13.88 -21.99 -11.92
CA LYS A 265 -14.64 -22.63 -10.83
C LYS A 265 -13.80 -22.80 -9.54
N SER A 266 -14.25 -22.23 -8.42
CA SER A 266 -13.73 -22.47 -7.05
C SER A 266 -14.73 -21.95 -5.99
N ILE A 267 -14.32 -21.85 -4.72
CA ILE A 267 -15.03 -21.11 -3.64
C ILE A 267 -15.46 -19.70 -4.11
N SER A 268 -14.80 -19.13 -5.12
CA SER A 268 -15.16 -17.88 -5.78
C SER A 268 -16.44 -17.90 -6.62
N SER A 269 -17.19 -19.00 -6.67
CA SER A 269 -18.41 -19.09 -7.49
C SER A 269 -19.62 -18.34 -6.92
N THR A 270 -19.58 -17.90 -5.65
CA THR A 270 -20.71 -17.25 -4.97
C THR A 270 -20.74 -15.72 -5.13
N LYS A 271 -19.59 -15.10 -5.45
CA LYS A 271 -19.43 -13.65 -5.64
C LYS A 271 -18.40 -13.41 -6.73
N THR A 272 -18.59 -12.39 -7.57
CA THR A 272 -17.59 -12.06 -8.60
C THR A 272 -16.48 -11.17 -8.02
N ALA A 273 -15.26 -11.26 -8.57
CA ALA A 273 -14.17 -10.36 -8.18
C ALA A 273 -14.55 -8.89 -8.40
N THR A 274 -15.26 -8.60 -9.50
CA THR A 274 -15.85 -7.28 -9.76
C THR A 274 -16.75 -6.81 -8.63
N SER A 275 -17.66 -7.66 -8.13
CA SER A 275 -18.54 -7.31 -7.00
C SER A 275 -17.77 -7.06 -5.71
N ALA A 276 -16.71 -7.84 -5.44
CA ALA A 276 -15.85 -7.61 -4.29
C ALA A 276 -15.12 -6.25 -4.37
N THR A 277 -14.51 -5.94 -5.51
CA THR A 277 -13.83 -4.64 -5.72
C THR A 277 -14.80 -3.46 -5.72
N GLN A 278 -15.97 -3.61 -6.36
CA GLN A 278 -17.02 -2.59 -6.34
C GLN A 278 -17.49 -2.30 -4.91
N GLY A 279 -17.66 -3.33 -4.08
CA GLY A 279 -18.02 -3.15 -2.67
C GLY A 279 -16.99 -2.34 -1.88
N LEU A 280 -15.69 -2.42 -2.22
CA LEU A 280 -14.66 -1.57 -1.60
C LEU A 280 -14.78 -0.11 -2.05
N MET A 281 -15.19 0.13 -3.30
CA MET A 281 -15.39 1.50 -3.82
C MET A 281 -16.67 2.14 -3.29
N GLU A 282 -17.71 1.33 -3.01
CA GLU A 282 -18.96 1.78 -2.41
C GLU A 282 -18.85 2.05 -0.91
N HIS A 283 -17.82 1.52 -0.26
CA HIS A 283 -17.50 1.74 1.15
C HIS A 283 -16.09 2.33 1.28
N PRO A 284 -15.88 3.55 0.75
CA PRO A 284 -14.58 4.19 0.75
C PRO A 284 -14.11 4.44 2.19
N THR A 285 -12.80 4.53 2.36
CA THR A 285 -12.20 4.84 3.66
C THR A 285 -12.59 6.25 4.12
N PRO A 286 -12.72 6.48 5.44
CA PRO A 286 -13.04 7.80 5.95
C PRO A 286 -11.95 8.81 5.58
N VAL A 287 -12.35 10.08 5.47
CA VAL A 287 -11.43 11.20 5.21
C VAL A 287 -10.33 11.19 6.28
N PRO A 288 -9.04 11.27 5.91
CA PRO A 288 -7.97 11.42 6.88
C PRO A 288 -8.20 12.65 7.77
N PRO A 289 -7.83 12.63 9.06
CA PRO A 289 -8.07 13.74 9.99
C PRO A 289 -7.14 14.94 9.76
N PHE A 290 -6.59 15.09 8.55
CA PHE A 290 -5.54 16.04 8.21
C PHE A 290 -5.61 16.46 6.74
N GLY A 291 -4.86 17.50 6.39
CA GLY A 291 -4.92 18.13 5.08
C GLY A 291 -6.26 18.82 4.84
N VAL A 292 -6.50 19.22 3.60
CA VAL A 292 -7.76 19.86 3.19
C VAL A 292 -8.33 19.18 1.96
N THR A 293 -9.65 19.03 1.89
CA THR A 293 -10.33 18.39 0.73
C THR A 293 -10.49 19.33 -0.45
N THR A 294 -10.36 20.64 -0.23
CA THR A 294 -10.43 21.68 -1.26
C THR A 294 -9.20 22.58 -1.16
N TYR A 295 -8.58 22.88 -2.30
CA TYR A 295 -7.41 23.75 -2.37
C TYR A 295 -7.54 24.73 -3.54
N CYS A 296 -7.39 26.02 -3.27
CA CYS A 296 -7.32 27.07 -4.28
C CYS A 296 -5.97 27.77 -4.19
N GLY A 297 -5.11 27.60 -5.21
CA GLY A 297 -3.75 28.16 -5.22
C GLY A 297 -3.68 29.69 -5.22
N LYS A 298 -4.81 30.40 -5.42
CA LYS A 298 -4.88 31.87 -5.39
C LYS A 298 -5.09 32.47 -4.00
N SER A 299 -5.40 31.65 -2.98
CA SER A 299 -5.76 32.10 -1.64
C SER A 299 -4.82 31.52 -0.59
N LEU A 300 -3.53 31.82 -0.69
CA LEU A 300 -2.52 31.54 0.33
C LEU A 300 -2.66 32.50 1.53
N HIS A 301 -3.88 32.72 2.00
CA HIS A 301 -4.23 33.30 3.29
C HIS A 301 -5.33 32.45 3.89
N SER A 302 -4.92 31.68 4.90
CA SER A 302 -5.69 30.78 5.75
C SER A 302 -7.09 31.28 6.09
N MET A 303 -8.09 30.43 5.90
CA MET A 303 -9.23 30.38 6.82
C MET A 303 -9.01 29.18 7.76
N PRO A 304 -8.90 29.39 9.08
CA PRO A 304 -8.89 28.28 10.02
C PRO A 304 -10.27 27.61 10.00
N LEU A 305 -10.28 26.28 10.05
CA LEU A 305 -11.48 25.49 10.33
C LEU A 305 -12.02 25.92 11.69
N TRP A 306 -13.20 26.54 11.71
CA TRP A 306 -13.96 26.75 12.93
C TRP A 306 -14.69 25.44 13.28
N SER A 307 -14.34 24.93 14.48
CA SER A 307 -15.06 24.02 15.39
C SER A 307 -16.00 22.97 14.80
#